data_AF-A0A662U7T9-F1
#
_entry.id   AF-A0A662U7T9-F1
#
_cell.length_a   1.000
_cell.length_b   1.000
_cell.length_c   1.000
_cell.angle_alpha   90.00
_cell.angle_beta   90.00
_cell.angle_gamma   90.00
#
_symmetry.space_group_name_H-M   'P 1'
#
loop_
_entity.id
_entity.type
_entity.pdbx_description
1 polymer ?
#
loop_
_entity_poly.entity_id
_entity_poly.type
_entity_poly.pdbx_seq_one_letter_code
_entity_poly.pdbx_strand_id
1 'polypeptide(L)'
;MMYYRSAAGGVCKGLVVILVTGLLPYDSGKTFVGRSLLKYFRGVGYSVIAYKPIAAHNAWFQLETVEKSIELGVLVGHDAYLYWKDVGGEVAIEEINPVDILTVPMDFSILSTNIRSYFSMLESFLSQACIMRISCFKTNKTITKHYVNVEHVRKAVSTLRPKLIKLARKLKPQPKPVTYEQMVELTNSPEPITCADIQLERLTRKYEVVIVESFNNAATPTPLSVKNADKVLVVAPGKALIYDGRKYLEALKILEETLGNKIAYTTVTRSIVELLKPQNYMRIHPCSKPSDKALESIEKLLK
;
A
#
# COMPACT_ATOMS: atom_id res chain seq x y z
N MET A 1 -14.63 13.23 23.74
CA MET A 1 -15.42 12.00 23.95
C MET A 1 -16.14 11.72 22.65
N MET A 2 -15.97 10.58 21.99
CA MET A 2 -16.80 10.25 20.83
C MET A 2 -17.51 8.93 21.06
N TYR A 3 -18.58 9.02 21.84
CA TYR A 3 -19.73 8.14 21.75
C TYR A 3 -20.76 8.83 20.86
N TYR A 4 -21.30 8.12 19.86
CA TYR A 4 -22.60 8.48 19.32
C TYR A 4 -23.67 7.83 20.20
N ARG A 5 -24.46 8.65 20.92
CA ARG A 5 -25.72 8.22 21.54
C ARG A 5 -26.86 8.54 20.59
N SER A 6 -27.51 7.52 20.04
CA SER A 6 -28.89 7.63 19.56
C SER A 6 -29.82 7.53 20.77
N ALA A 7 -30.92 8.31 20.75
CA ALA A 7 -31.97 8.32 21.79
C ALA A 7 -32.73 6.98 21.93
N ALA A 8 -32.34 5.94 21.20
CA ALA A 8 -32.82 4.58 21.37
C ALA A 8 -31.64 3.60 21.29
N GLY A 9 -31.07 3.22 22.44
CA GLY A 9 -30.41 1.93 22.75
C GLY A 9 -29.45 1.22 21.78
N GLY A 10 -29.04 1.82 20.67
CA GLY A 10 -28.18 1.21 19.64
C GLY A 10 -26.86 1.96 19.49
N VAL A 11 -25.76 1.23 19.48
CA VAL A 11 -24.42 1.76 19.17
C VAL A 11 -24.43 2.24 17.72
N CYS A 12 -24.44 3.56 17.51
CA CYS A 12 -24.15 4.13 16.20
C CYS A 12 -22.66 3.92 15.91
N LYS A 13 -22.34 2.97 15.03
CA LYS A 13 -20.97 2.70 14.60
C LYS A 13 -20.49 3.85 13.69
N GLY A 14 -19.54 4.64 14.17
CA GLY A 14 -18.88 5.69 13.38
C GLY A 14 -17.88 5.10 12.39
N LEU A 15 -17.66 5.82 11.29
CA LEU A 15 -16.55 5.58 10.37
C LEU A 15 -15.22 5.82 11.08
N VAL A 16 -14.26 4.90 10.97
CA VAL A 16 -12.89 5.06 11.48
C VAL A 16 -11.87 4.73 10.39
N VAL A 17 -10.94 5.65 10.13
CA VAL A 17 -9.81 5.45 9.22
C VAL A 17 -8.52 5.33 10.03
N ILE A 18 -7.84 4.20 9.87
CA ILE A 18 -6.58 3.89 10.55
C ILE A 18 -5.47 3.87 9.50
N LEU A 19 -4.58 4.84 9.52
CA LEU A 19 -3.41 4.88 8.65
C LEU A 19 -2.26 4.10 9.29
N VAL A 20 -1.71 3.10 8.60
CA VAL A 20 -0.61 2.25 9.04
C VAL A 20 0.64 2.59 8.23
N THR A 21 1.65 3.11 8.93
CA THR A 21 2.95 3.56 8.38
C THR A 21 4.09 2.80 9.02
N GLY A 22 5.29 2.85 8.41
CA GLY A 22 6.46 2.09 8.85
C GLY A 22 7.58 3.02 9.26
N LEU A 23 8.18 2.78 10.42
CA LEU A 23 9.34 3.56 10.88
C LEU A 23 10.61 3.22 10.09
N LEU A 24 10.76 1.95 9.72
CA LEU A 24 11.92 1.43 8.99
C LEU A 24 11.70 1.50 7.48
N PRO A 25 12.76 1.76 6.68
CA PRO A 25 12.68 1.80 5.21
C PRO A 25 12.00 0.56 4.60
N TYR A 26 12.27 -0.61 5.16
CA TYR A 26 11.71 -1.91 4.75
C TYR A 26 11.26 -2.71 5.96
N ASP A 27 10.37 -3.68 5.75
CA ASP A 27 10.01 -4.73 6.71
C ASP A 27 9.63 -4.28 8.13
N SER A 28 9.01 -3.10 8.25
CA SER A 28 8.50 -2.61 9.53
C SER A 28 7.40 -3.48 10.15
N GLY A 29 6.80 -4.41 9.40
CA GLY A 29 5.66 -5.23 9.84
C GLY A 29 4.28 -4.63 9.58
N LYS A 30 4.18 -3.58 8.73
CA LYS A 30 2.91 -2.89 8.41
C LYS A 30 1.81 -3.83 7.94
N THR A 31 2.07 -4.66 6.92
CA THR A 31 1.10 -5.62 6.37
C THR A 31 0.64 -6.61 7.43
N PHE A 32 1.54 -7.06 8.31
CA PHE A 32 1.18 -7.95 9.42
C PHE A 32 0.22 -7.27 10.41
N VAL A 33 0.51 -6.02 10.79
CA VAL A 33 -0.36 -5.23 11.69
C VAL A 33 -1.71 -4.94 11.02
N GLY A 34 -1.72 -4.48 9.77
CA GLY A 34 -2.95 -4.19 9.05
C GLY A 34 -3.85 -5.42 8.91
N ARG A 35 -3.27 -6.59 8.60
CA ARG A 35 -4.01 -7.87 8.55
C ARG A 35 -4.53 -8.32 9.91
N SER A 36 -3.77 -8.08 10.97
CA SER A 36 -4.19 -8.39 12.35
C SER A 36 -5.35 -7.51 12.80
N LEU A 37 -5.30 -6.21 12.49
CA LEU A 37 -6.41 -5.27 12.71
C LEU A 37 -7.64 -5.66 11.90
N LEU A 38 -7.48 -6.01 10.63
CA LEU A 38 -8.58 -6.47 9.77
C LEU A 38 -9.30 -7.67 10.41
N LYS A 39 -8.55 -8.66 10.88
CA LYS A 39 -9.11 -9.83 11.57
C LYS A 39 -9.81 -9.46 12.87
N TYR A 40 -9.21 -8.60 13.69
CA TYR A 40 -9.81 -8.12 14.93
C TYR A 40 -11.16 -7.42 14.70
N PHE A 41 -11.19 -6.41 13.82
CA PHE A 41 -12.42 -5.64 13.56
C PHE A 41 -13.53 -6.49 12.94
N ARG A 42 -13.19 -7.43 12.04
CA ARG A 42 -14.16 -8.43 11.54
C ARG A 42 -14.67 -9.32 12.68
N GLY A 43 -13.78 -9.80 13.55
CA GLY A 43 -14.11 -10.69 14.66
C GLY A 43 -15.07 -10.08 15.68
N VAL A 44 -15.01 -8.76 15.89
CA VAL A 44 -15.94 -8.03 16.76
C VAL A 44 -17.13 -7.41 16.00
N GLY A 45 -17.32 -7.78 14.72
CA GLY A 45 -18.54 -7.51 13.96
C GLY A 45 -18.59 -6.16 13.22
N TYR A 46 -17.47 -5.49 12.97
CA TYR A 46 -17.43 -4.30 12.11
C TYR A 46 -17.33 -4.68 10.63
N SER A 47 -18.01 -3.89 9.78
CA SER A 47 -17.72 -3.86 8.35
C SER A 47 -16.38 -3.17 8.13
N VAL A 48 -15.35 -3.93 7.75
CA VAL A 48 -13.97 -3.43 7.64
C VAL A 48 -13.31 -3.86 6.35
N ILE A 49 -12.48 -2.97 5.80
CA ILE A 49 -11.61 -3.26 4.65
C ILE A 49 -10.19 -2.78 4.92
N ALA A 50 -9.23 -3.50 4.38
CA ALA A 50 -7.85 -3.05 4.29
C ALA A 50 -7.55 -2.53 2.89
N TYR A 51 -6.76 -1.47 2.82
CA TYR A 51 -6.52 -0.69 1.63
C TYR A 51 -5.03 -0.37 1.52
N LYS A 52 -4.42 -0.75 0.40
CA LYS A 52 -3.01 -0.49 0.08
C LYS A 52 -2.99 0.34 -1.20
N PRO A 53 -3.05 1.68 -1.11
CA PRO A 53 -3.38 2.51 -2.28
C PRO A 53 -2.35 2.39 -3.42
N ILE A 54 -1.07 2.38 -3.03
CA ILE A 54 0.09 2.32 -3.93
C ILE A 54 1.03 1.24 -3.40
N ALA A 55 1.49 0.36 -4.29
CA ALA A 55 2.40 -0.71 -3.95
C ALA A 55 3.39 -1.00 -5.09
N ALA A 56 4.47 -1.67 -4.73
CA ALA A 56 5.36 -2.33 -5.65
C ALA A 56 5.75 -3.69 -5.07
N HIS A 57 5.95 -4.68 -5.93
CA HIS A 57 6.27 -6.03 -5.50
C HIS A 57 7.17 -6.73 -6.53
N ASN A 58 7.97 -7.71 -6.11
CA ASN A 58 9.00 -8.35 -6.89
C ASN A 58 8.56 -9.72 -7.45
N ALA A 59 8.60 -9.85 -8.78
CA ALA A 59 8.16 -11.04 -9.50
C ALA A 59 8.91 -12.33 -9.15
N TRP A 60 10.17 -12.24 -8.69
CA TRP A 60 10.98 -13.40 -8.33
C TRP A 60 10.64 -13.91 -6.94
N PHE A 61 10.61 -13.02 -5.96
CA PHE A 61 10.34 -13.39 -4.56
C PHE A 61 8.85 -13.63 -4.28
N GLN A 62 7.96 -13.08 -5.11
CA GLN A 62 6.51 -13.15 -4.93
C GLN A 62 5.83 -13.79 -6.15
N LEU A 63 6.38 -14.92 -6.61
CA LEU A 63 5.91 -15.60 -7.83
C LEU A 63 4.41 -15.98 -7.79
N GLU A 64 3.86 -16.28 -6.59
CA GLU A 64 2.43 -16.57 -6.41
C GLU A 64 1.53 -15.44 -6.94
N THR A 65 1.94 -14.17 -6.77
CA THR A 65 1.12 -13.03 -7.23
C THR A 65 1.23 -12.85 -8.75
N VAL A 66 2.36 -13.23 -9.36
CA VAL A 66 2.49 -13.30 -10.83
C VAL A 66 1.53 -14.34 -11.40
N GLU A 67 1.46 -15.51 -10.77
CA GLU A 67 0.55 -16.59 -11.18
C GLU A 67 -0.91 -16.19 -10.99
N LYS A 68 -1.22 -15.54 -9.85
CA LYS A 68 -2.56 -15.00 -9.62
C LYS A 68 -2.92 -13.90 -10.61
N SER A 69 -1.96 -13.07 -11.00
CA SER A 69 -2.17 -12.02 -12.01
C SER A 69 -2.51 -12.61 -13.38
N ILE A 70 -1.86 -13.72 -13.75
CA ILE A 70 -2.17 -14.48 -14.97
C ILE A 70 -3.60 -15.06 -14.91
N GLU A 71 -3.98 -15.61 -13.76
CA GLU A 71 -5.30 -16.21 -13.54
C GLU A 71 -6.41 -15.17 -13.65
N LEU A 72 -6.27 -14.04 -12.96
CA LEU A 72 -7.29 -12.99 -12.90
C LEU A 72 -7.26 -12.05 -14.12
N GLY A 73 -6.17 -12.04 -14.90
CA GLY A 73 -6.00 -11.13 -16.02
C GLY A 73 -5.81 -9.67 -15.61
N VAL A 74 -5.39 -9.41 -14.39
CA VAL A 74 -5.05 -8.09 -13.86
C VAL A 74 -3.78 -8.20 -13.04
N LEU A 75 -2.92 -7.18 -13.02
CA LEU A 75 -1.71 -7.21 -12.18
C LEU A 75 -2.12 -7.16 -10.70
N VAL A 76 -1.69 -8.12 -9.90
CA VAL A 76 -2.04 -8.29 -8.49
C VAL A 76 -0.84 -7.96 -7.62
N GLY A 77 -0.93 -6.89 -6.83
CA GLY A 77 0.08 -6.53 -5.83
C GLY A 77 0.15 -7.52 -4.66
N HIS A 78 1.33 -7.74 -4.08
CA HIS A 78 1.51 -8.74 -3.02
C HIS A 78 0.77 -8.43 -1.72
N ASP A 79 0.96 -7.22 -1.15
CA ASP A 79 0.25 -6.83 0.08
C ASP A 79 -1.28 -6.87 -0.13
N ALA A 80 -1.73 -6.37 -1.29
CA ALA A 80 -3.13 -6.37 -1.69
C ALA A 80 -3.70 -7.79 -1.78
N TYR A 81 -2.92 -8.74 -2.33
CA TYR A 81 -3.31 -10.14 -2.43
C TYR A 81 -3.49 -10.78 -1.05
N LEU A 82 -2.63 -10.45 -0.08
CA LEU A 82 -2.76 -10.94 1.28
C LEU A 82 -4.04 -10.42 1.96
N TYR A 83 -4.38 -9.14 1.77
CA TYR A 83 -5.65 -8.58 2.24
C TYR A 83 -6.86 -9.19 1.52
N TRP A 84 -6.77 -9.37 0.20
CA TRP A 84 -7.80 -9.97 -0.63
C TRP A 84 -8.11 -11.41 -0.17
N LYS A 85 -7.07 -12.21 0.14
CA LYS A 85 -7.23 -13.54 0.74
C LYS A 85 -7.90 -13.49 2.12
N ASP A 86 -7.54 -12.52 2.97
CA ASP A 86 -8.12 -12.39 4.31
C ASP A 86 -9.61 -12.02 4.29
N VAL A 87 -10.10 -11.40 3.21
CA VAL A 87 -11.53 -11.11 2.99
C VAL A 87 -12.20 -12.10 2.04
N GLY A 88 -11.62 -13.29 1.85
CA GLY A 88 -12.23 -14.36 1.05
C GLY A 88 -12.36 -14.07 -0.45
N GLY A 89 -11.69 -13.03 -0.95
CA GLY A 89 -11.78 -12.61 -2.34
C GLY A 89 -13.10 -11.97 -2.74
N GLU A 90 -13.87 -11.46 -1.78
CA GLU A 90 -15.21 -10.87 -1.98
C GLU A 90 -15.21 -9.52 -2.73
N VAL A 91 -14.04 -8.89 -2.90
CA VAL A 91 -13.88 -7.59 -3.56
C VAL A 91 -12.89 -7.69 -4.72
N ALA A 92 -12.99 -6.76 -5.67
CA ALA A 92 -11.99 -6.66 -6.73
C ALA A 92 -10.63 -6.21 -6.15
N ILE A 93 -9.53 -6.75 -6.68
CA ILE A 93 -8.18 -6.43 -6.18
C ILE A 93 -7.83 -4.95 -6.41
N GLU A 94 -8.38 -4.35 -7.46
CA GLU A 94 -8.27 -2.94 -7.80
C GLU A 94 -8.92 -2.02 -6.76
N GLU A 95 -9.90 -2.52 -6.00
CA GLU A 95 -10.53 -1.77 -4.91
C GLU A 95 -9.63 -1.70 -3.67
N ILE A 96 -8.84 -2.75 -3.42
CA ILE A 96 -7.86 -2.82 -2.32
C ILE A 96 -6.60 -2.06 -2.71
N ASN A 97 -6.20 -2.13 -3.99
CA ASN A 97 -4.95 -1.58 -4.46
C ASN A 97 -5.10 -1.04 -5.90
N PRO A 98 -5.35 0.27 -6.04
CA PRO A 98 -5.49 0.93 -7.34
C PRO A 98 -4.21 0.94 -8.16
N VAL A 99 -3.06 1.11 -7.52
CA VAL A 99 -1.77 1.28 -8.18
C VAL A 99 -0.79 0.21 -7.74
N ASP A 100 -0.28 -0.58 -8.69
CA ASP A 100 0.74 -1.58 -8.41
C ASP A 100 1.84 -1.57 -9.47
N ILE A 101 3.07 -1.84 -9.03
CA ILE A 101 4.26 -1.89 -9.86
C ILE A 101 4.99 -3.21 -9.62
N LEU A 102 5.06 -4.04 -10.66
CA LEU A 102 5.82 -5.28 -10.65
C LEU A 102 7.29 -4.99 -10.98
N THR A 103 8.18 -5.31 -10.06
CA THR A 103 9.63 -5.24 -10.24
C THR A 103 10.22 -6.61 -10.56
N VAL A 104 11.38 -6.60 -11.21
CA VAL A 104 12.11 -7.82 -11.60
C VAL A 104 13.58 -7.69 -11.24
N PRO A 105 14.23 -8.76 -10.76
CA PRO A 105 15.68 -8.79 -10.74
C PRO A 105 16.20 -8.80 -12.18
N MET A 106 17.18 -7.95 -12.46
CA MET A 106 17.89 -8.00 -13.75
C MET A 106 18.85 -9.18 -13.78
N ASP A 107 19.06 -9.75 -14.96
CA ASP A 107 19.99 -10.85 -15.14
C ASP A 107 21.43 -10.39 -14.88
N PHE A 108 22.13 -11.08 -13.98
CA PHE A 108 23.53 -10.79 -13.64
C PHE A 108 24.45 -10.95 -14.86
N SER A 109 24.07 -11.73 -15.87
CA SER A 109 24.87 -11.87 -17.09
C SER A 109 24.98 -10.55 -17.89
N ILE A 110 24.09 -9.57 -17.64
CA ILE A 110 24.10 -8.25 -18.29
C ILE A 110 25.23 -7.37 -17.71
N LEU A 111 25.91 -7.82 -16.66
CA LEU A 111 26.91 -7.09 -15.88
C LEU A 111 28.32 -7.15 -16.43
N SER A 112 28.54 -7.69 -17.62
CA SER A 112 29.88 -7.94 -18.16
C SER A 112 30.77 -6.68 -18.28
N THR A 113 30.28 -5.47 -17.99
CA THR A 113 31.05 -4.23 -18.13
C THR A 113 30.98 -3.22 -16.96
N ASN A 114 30.02 -3.25 -16.03
CA ASN A 114 29.96 -2.24 -14.95
C ASN A 114 29.11 -2.62 -13.72
N ILE A 115 29.76 -3.18 -12.69
CA ILE A 115 29.12 -3.54 -11.41
C ILE A 115 28.49 -2.35 -10.66
N ARG A 116 29.04 -1.13 -10.82
CA ARG A 116 28.52 0.08 -10.17
C ARG A 116 27.14 0.45 -10.68
N SER A 117 26.94 0.32 -12.00
CA SER A 117 25.64 0.57 -12.63
C SER A 117 24.56 -0.39 -12.12
N TYR A 118 24.92 -1.63 -11.81
CA TYR A 118 23.99 -2.60 -11.23
C TYR A 118 23.56 -2.24 -9.82
N PHE A 119 24.51 -1.92 -8.94
CA PHE A 119 24.17 -1.50 -7.58
C PHE A 119 23.31 -0.23 -7.58
N SER A 120 23.62 0.75 -8.43
CA SER A 120 22.76 1.94 -8.58
C SER A 120 21.33 1.60 -9.05
N MET A 121 21.17 0.57 -9.89
CA MET A 121 19.85 0.09 -10.29
C MET A 121 19.08 -0.58 -9.16
N LEU A 122 19.77 -1.19 -8.19
CA LEU A 122 19.14 -1.83 -7.02
C LEU A 122 18.63 -0.82 -6.00
N GLU A 123 19.14 0.42 -6.01
CA GLU A 123 18.77 1.47 -5.06
C GLU A 123 17.34 2.00 -5.26
N SER A 124 16.76 1.83 -6.45
CA SER A 124 15.40 2.26 -6.76
C SER A 124 14.53 1.09 -7.21
N PHE A 125 13.28 1.07 -6.76
CA PHE A 125 12.31 0.08 -7.23
C PHE A 125 11.86 0.38 -8.67
N LEU A 126 11.86 1.66 -9.10
CA LEU A 126 11.44 2.06 -10.45
C LEU A 126 12.43 1.59 -11.51
N SER A 127 13.73 1.58 -11.21
CA SER A 127 14.75 1.05 -12.11
C SER A 127 14.64 -0.46 -12.32
N GLN A 128 13.86 -1.15 -11.49
CA GLN A 128 13.53 -2.57 -11.62
C GLN A 128 12.09 -2.81 -12.12
N ALA A 129 11.29 -1.77 -12.33
CA ALA A 129 9.88 -1.89 -12.68
C ALA A 129 9.67 -2.38 -14.12
N CYS A 130 8.87 -3.42 -14.31
CA CYS A 130 8.62 -4.01 -15.63
C CYS A 130 7.16 -3.94 -16.07
N ILE A 131 6.20 -4.02 -15.15
CA ILE A 131 4.77 -3.89 -15.45
C ILE A 131 4.15 -2.99 -14.39
N MET A 132 3.32 -2.04 -14.80
CA MET A 132 2.59 -1.15 -13.91
C MET A 132 1.09 -1.25 -14.18
N ARG A 133 0.28 -1.10 -13.14
CA ARG A 133 -1.17 -0.98 -13.22
C ARG A 133 -1.63 0.30 -12.55
N ILE A 134 -2.53 1.00 -13.21
CA ILE A 134 -3.31 2.10 -12.62
C ILE A 134 -4.80 1.77 -12.83
N SER A 135 -5.54 1.67 -11.74
CA SER A 135 -6.97 1.39 -11.74
C SER A 135 -7.72 2.57 -11.15
N CYS A 136 -8.69 3.11 -11.87
CA CYS A 136 -9.38 4.33 -11.49
C CYS A 136 -10.88 4.14 -11.57
N PHE A 137 -11.61 4.43 -10.50
CA PHE A 137 -13.07 4.45 -10.59
C PHE A 137 -13.54 5.70 -11.35
N LYS A 138 -14.33 5.49 -12.41
CA LYS A 138 -14.92 6.56 -13.22
C LYS A 138 -16.40 6.28 -13.44
N THR A 139 -17.23 7.27 -13.11
CA THR A 139 -18.70 7.23 -13.24
C THR A 139 -19.30 6.08 -12.45
N ASN A 140 -19.38 4.87 -13.02
CA ASN A 140 -19.98 3.68 -12.43
C ASN A 140 -19.09 2.42 -12.51
N LYS A 141 -17.85 2.52 -13.01
CA LYS A 141 -16.96 1.36 -13.17
C LYS A 141 -15.49 1.69 -12.91
N THR A 142 -14.73 0.68 -12.51
CA THR A 142 -13.27 0.75 -12.46
C THR A 142 -12.69 0.61 -13.86
N ILE A 143 -11.83 1.55 -14.25
CA ILE A 143 -11.07 1.54 -15.49
C ILE A 143 -9.63 1.19 -15.14
N THR A 144 -9.16 0.06 -15.64
CA THR A 144 -7.80 -0.42 -15.43
C THR A 144 -6.94 -0.17 -16.66
N LYS A 145 -5.75 0.37 -16.47
CA LYS A 145 -4.69 0.50 -17.48
C LYS A 145 -3.47 -0.29 -17.01
N HIS A 146 -2.90 -1.07 -17.92
CA HIS A 146 -1.62 -1.74 -17.71
C HIS A 146 -0.56 -1.10 -18.61
N TYR A 147 0.67 -1.05 -18.12
CA TYR A 147 1.85 -0.59 -18.85
C TYR A 147 2.97 -1.62 -18.72
N VAL A 148 3.80 -1.77 -19.75
CA VAL A 148 4.92 -2.73 -19.74
C VAL A 148 6.19 -2.08 -20.29
N ASN A 149 7.27 -2.19 -19.54
CA ASN A 149 8.61 -1.89 -20.04
C ASN A 149 9.20 -3.17 -20.62
N VAL A 150 9.13 -3.28 -21.96
CA VAL A 150 9.60 -4.46 -22.71
C VAL A 150 11.10 -4.68 -22.55
N GLU A 151 11.88 -3.60 -22.42
CA GLU A 151 13.31 -3.69 -22.21
C GLU A 151 13.65 -4.30 -20.85
N HIS A 152 12.95 -3.90 -19.79
CA HIS A 152 13.13 -4.49 -18.46
C HIS A 152 12.69 -5.96 -18.43
N VAL A 153 11.62 -6.33 -19.14
CA VAL A 153 11.27 -7.75 -19.32
C VAL A 153 12.37 -8.52 -20.05
N ARG A 154 13.00 -7.92 -21.08
CA ARG A 154 14.13 -8.53 -21.80
C ARG A 154 15.37 -8.65 -20.94
N LYS A 155 15.62 -7.69 -20.06
CA LYS A 155 16.77 -7.67 -19.13
C LYS A 155 16.55 -8.49 -17.85
N ALA A 156 15.31 -8.90 -17.55
CA ALA A 156 15.03 -9.77 -16.43
C ALA A 156 15.75 -11.11 -16.54
N VAL A 157 15.99 -11.74 -15.38
CA VAL A 157 16.54 -13.10 -15.26
C VAL A 157 15.87 -14.05 -16.26
N SER A 158 16.69 -14.73 -17.05
CA SER A 158 16.25 -15.54 -18.20
C SER A 158 15.17 -16.58 -17.87
N THR A 159 15.23 -17.22 -16.70
CA THR A 159 14.26 -18.25 -16.25
C THR A 159 12.89 -17.66 -15.85
N LEU A 160 12.84 -16.37 -15.48
CA LEU A 160 11.61 -15.67 -15.13
C LEU A 160 10.92 -15.07 -16.37
N ARG A 161 11.70 -14.69 -17.39
CA ARG A 161 11.23 -13.99 -18.60
C ARG A 161 10.02 -14.64 -19.29
N PRO A 162 9.95 -15.98 -19.50
CA PRO A 162 8.78 -16.60 -20.13
C PRO A 162 7.49 -16.36 -19.33
N LYS A 163 7.56 -16.35 -17.99
CA LYS A 163 6.40 -16.06 -17.13
C LYS A 163 5.98 -14.60 -17.23
N LEU A 164 6.91 -13.66 -17.30
CA LEU A 164 6.60 -12.23 -17.51
C LEU A 164 5.93 -11.98 -18.87
N ILE A 165 6.42 -12.61 -19.93
CA ILE A 165 5.79 -12.54 -21.26
C ILE A 165 4.38 -13.12 -21.23
N LYS A 166 4.20 -14.27 -20.57
CA LYS A 166 2.87 -14.89 -20.39
C LYS A 166 1.94 -13.97 -19.59
N LEU A 167 2.41 -13.36 -18.51
CA LEU A 167 1.67 -12.38 -17.73
C LEU A 167 1.22 -11.22 -18.61
N ALA A 168 2.15 -10.54 -19.29
CA ALA A 168 1.83 -9.39 -20.14
C ALA A 168 0.72 -9.72 -21.16
N ARG A 169 0.78 -10.89 -21.80
CA ARG A 169 -0.24 -11.36 -22.77
C ARG A 169 -1.60 -11.69 -22.14
N LYS A 170 -1.67 -11.99 -20.84
CA LYS A 170 -2.91 -12.38 -20.16
C LYS A 170 -3.62 -11.22 -19.48
N LEU A 171 -2.91 -10.11 -19.24
CA LEU A 171 -3.49 -8.89 -18.69
C LEU A 171 -4.57 -8.30 -19.61
N LYS A 172 -5.65 -7.81 -18.98
CA LYS A 172 -6.80 -7.19 -19.63
C LYS A 172 -7.10 -5.83 -18.97
N PRO A 173 -7.06 -4.72 -19.70
CA PRO A 173 -6.61 -4.61 -21.09
C PRO A 173 -5.12 -4.97 -21.22
N GLN A 174 -4.70 -5.32 -22.44
CA GLN A 174 -3.30 -5.58 -22.75
C GLN A 174 -2.43 -4.38 -22.35
N PRO A 175 -1.23 -4.61 -21.81
CA PRO A 175 -0.38 -3.53 -21.35
C PRO A 175 0.15 -2.70 -22.52
N LYS A 176 0.14 -1.39 -22.35
CA LYS A 176 0.74 -0.44 -23.28
C LYS A 176 2.27 -0.46 -23.11
N PRO A 177 3.07 -0.63 -24.18
CA PRO A 177 4.52 -0.50 -24.09
C PRO A 177 4.92 0.91 -23.66
N VAL A 178 5.85 1.02 -22.71
CA VAL A 178 6.44 2.28 -22.24
C VAL A 178 7.94 2.13 -22.00
N THR A 179 8.69 3.23 -22.12
CA THR A 179 10.10 3.28 -21.69
C THR A 179 10.22 3.42 -20.17
N TYR A 180 11.45 3.34 -19.65
CA TYR A 180 11.72 3.63 -18.24
C TYR A 180 11.31 5.06 -17.86
N GLU A 181 11.67 6.04 -18.68
CA GLU A 181 11.37 7.46 -18.47
C GLU A 181 9.87 7.71 -18.44
N GLN A 182 9.13 7.10 -19.37
CA GLN A 182 7.66 7.17 -19.39
C GLN A 182 7.03 6.51 -18.16
N MET A 183 7.59 5.41 -17.64
CA MET A 183 7.11 4.79 -16.41
C MET A 183 7.37 5.67 -15.17
N VAL A 184 8.52 6.35 -15.13
CA VAL A 184 8.83 7.37 -14.12
C VAL A 184 7.85 8.54 -14.21
N GLU A 185 7.57 9.04 -15.41
CA GLU A 185 6.59 10.10 -15.65
C GLU A 185 5.19 9.70 -15.18
N LEU A 186 4.73 8.50 -15.55
CA LEU A 186 3.44 7.95 -15.12
C LEU A 186 3.33 7.85 -13.59
N THR A 187 4.39 7.38 -12.93
CA THR A 187 4.43 7.26 -11.46
C THR A 187 4.36 8.62 -10.77
N ASN A 188 5.01 9.64 -11.33
CA ASN A 188 5.03 11.00 -10.80
C ASN A 188 3.85 11.86 -11.25
N SER A 189 3.03 11.36 -12.18
CA SER A 189 1.85 12.07 -12.64
C SER A 189 0.78 12.14 -11.52
N PRO A 190 -0.19 13.08 -11.59
CA PRO A 190 -1.28 13.14 -10.63
C PRO A 190 -2.27 11.95 -10.68
N GLU A 191 -2.30 11.18 -11.77
CA GLU A 191 -3.32 10.14 -12.00
C GLU A 191 -3.30 9.01 -10.95
N PRO A 192 -2.17 8.33 -10.66
CA PRO A 192 -2.09 7.29 -9.62
C PRO A 192 -2.71 7.72 -8.28
N ILE A 193 -2.36 8.93 -7.83
CA ILE A 193 -2.78 9.51 -6.56
C ILE A 193 -4.27 9.81 -6.58
N THR A 194 -4.73 10.47 -7.64
CA THR A 194 -6.14 10.85 -7.79
C THR A 194 -7.01 9.59 -7.79
N CYS A 195 -6.59 8.54 -8.48
CA CYS A 195 -7.31 7.27 -8.50
C CYS A 195 -7.31 6.57 -7.13
N ALA A 196 -6.19 6.62 -6.41
CA ALA A 196 -6.10 6.14 -5.04
C ALA A 196 -7.00 6.92 -4.07
N ASP A 197 -7.08 8.24 -4.19
CA ASP A 197 -7.93 9.07 -3.34
C ASP A 197 -9.42 8.87 -3.62
N ILE A 198 -9.81 8.82 -4.91
CA ILE A 198 -11.19 8.48 -5.32
C ILE A 198 -11.60 7.13 -4.74
N GLN A 199 -10.71 6.13 -4.81
CA GLN A 199 -11.02 4.80 -4.26
C GLN A 199 -11.14 4.84 -2.73
N LEU A 200 -10.28 5.60 -2.03
CA LEU A 200 -10.39 5.77 -0.57
C LEU A 200 -11.75 6.36 -0.18
N GLU A 201 -12.22 7.40 -0.87
CA GLU A 201 -13.55 7.99 -0.60
C GLU A 201 -14.69 6.98 -0.75
N ARG A 202 -14.58 6.06 -1.72
CA ARG A 202 -15.59 5.02 -1.90
C ARG A 202 -15.56 4.01 -0.77
N LEU A 203 -14.37 3.60 -0.33
CA LEU A 203 -14.21 2.67 0.77
C LEU A 203 -14.74 3.28 2.08
N THR A 204 -14.45 4.54 2.36
CA THR A 204 -14.93 5.22 3.58
C THR A 204 -16.44 5.46 3.60
N ARG A 205 -17.12 5.43 2.44
CA ARG A 205 -18.60 5.45 2.40
C ARG A 205 -19.23 4.07 2.57
N LYS A 206 -18.48 2.99 2.33
CA LYS A 206 -18.98 1.60 2.30
C LYS A 206 -18.67 0.82 3.58
N TYR A 207 -17.56 1.10 4.23
CA TYR A 207 -17.06 0.35 5.38
C TYR A 207 -17.03 1.22 6.63
N GLU A 208 -17.27 0.61 7.78
CA GLU A 208 -17.21 1.27 9.09
C GLU A 208 -15.77 1.49 9.53
N VAL A 209 -14.85 0.61 9.14
CA VAL A 209 -13.42 0.75 9.39
C VAL A 209 -12.63 0.59 8.10
N VAL A 210 -11.74 1.53 7.82
CA VAL A 210 -10.81 1.46 6.67
C VAL A 210 -9.38 1.51 7.19
N ILE A 211 -8.64 0.41 6.99
CA ILE A 211 -7.23 0.31 7.36
C ILE A 211 -6.39 0.65 6.13
N VAL A 212 -5.75 1.82 6.13
CA VAL A 212 -4.95 2.31 5.00
C VAL A 212 -3.49 2.04 5.26
N GLU A 213 -2.80 1.29 4.41
CA GLU A 213 -1.38 0.98 4.57
C GLU A 213 -0.50 1.82 3.63
N SER A 214 0.55 2.45 4.17
CA SER A 214 1.51 3.22 3.37
C SER A 214 2.51 2.36 2.61
N PHE A 215 3.12 2.93 1.56
CA PHE A 215 4.18 2.29 0.80
C PHE A 215 5.54 2.51 1.46
N ASN A 216 6.33 1.45 1.67
CA ASN A 216 7.62 1.49 2.38
C ASN A 216 7.56 2.24 3.72
N ASN A 217 8.34 3.31 3.88
CA ASN A 217 8.35 4.18 5.05
C ASN A 217 7.76 5.57 4.75
N ALA A 218 6.91 5.70 3.72
CA ALA A 218 6.19 6.93 3.45
C ALA A 218 5.27 7.26 4.63
N ALA A 219 5.28 8.53 5.05
CA ALA A 219 4.43 9.05 6.12
C ALA A 219 2.93 8.98 5.77
N THR A 220 2.60 9.07 4.49
CA THR A 220 1.25 8.83 3.98
C THR A 220 1.33 8.31 2.54
N PRO A 221 0.45 7.37 2.12
CA PRO A 221 0.43 6.93 0.73
C PRO A 221 -0.21 7.97 -0.21
N THR A 222 -1.12 8.82 0.30
CA THR A 222 -1.75 9.91 -0.43
C THR A 222 -2.15 11.07 0.50
N PRO A 223 -2.35 12.30 -0.01
CA PRO A 223 -2.83 13.41 0.81
C PRO A 223 -4.16 13.12 1.50
N LEU A 224 -5.11 12.47 0.82
CA LEU A 224 -6.40 12.16 1.42
C LEU A 224 -6.30 11.08 2.52
N SER A 225 -5.33 10.15 2.41
CA SER A 225 -5.13 9.08 3.40
C SER A 225 -4.86 9.62 4.79
N VAL A 226 -3.97 10.61 4.92
CA VAL A 226 -3.67 11.26 6.20
C VAL A 226 -4.75 12.27 6.60
N LYS A 227 -5.35 12.98 5.63
CA LYS A 227 -6.44 13.93 5.89
C LYS A 227 -7.66 13.24 6.53
N ASN A 228 -7.95 12.01 6.11
CA ASN A 228 -9.08 11.23 6.63
C ASN A 228 -8.71 10.38 7.85
N ALA A 229 -7.43 10.25 8.21
CA ALA A 229 -7.01 9.38 9.29
C ALA A 229 -7.48 9.91 10.65
N ASP A 230 -8.19 9.07 11.41
CA ASP A 230 -8.51 9.32 12.82
C ASP A 230 -7.32 8.98 13.71
N LYS A 231 -6.64 7.89 13.36
CA LYS A 231 -5.45 7.37 14.04
C LYS A 231 -4.37 7.03 13.03
N VAL A 232 -3.13 7.31 13.40
CA VAL A 232 -1.95 6.87 12.64
C VAL A 232 -1.14 5.90 13.50
N LEU A 233 -0.89 4.73 12.95
CA LEU A 233 -0.01 3.71 13.50
C LEU A 233 1.35 3.82 12.86
N VAL A 234 2.39 4.11 13.65
CA VAL A 234 3.77 4.00 13.21
C VAL A 234 4.31 2.66 13.71
N VAL A 235 4.53 1.74 12.77
CA VAL A 235 4.91 0.37 13.07
C VAL A 235 6.42 0.20 13.04
N ALA A 236 6.94 -0.49 14.05
CA ALA A 236 8.29 -1.04 14.11
C ALA A 236 8.22 -2.45 14.73
N PRO A 237 9.27 -3.27 14.59
CA PRO A 237 9.31 -4.57 15.25
C PRO A 237 8.96 -4.47 16.75
N GLY A 238 7.97 -5.27 17.17
CA GLY A 238 7.50 -5.34 18.56
C GLY A 238 6.49 -4.26 19.00
N LYS A 239 6.31 -3.16 18.26
CA LYS A 239 5.40 -2.07 18.66
C LYS A 239 4.71 -1.37 17.48
N ALA A 240 3.43 -1.04 17.68
CA ALA A 240 2.74 -0.06 16.86
C ALA A 240 2.45 1.19 17.72
N LEU A 241 3.14 2.29 17.43
CA LEU A 241 2.96 3.56 18.12
C LEU A 241 1.69 4.24 17.59
N ILE A 242 0.83 4.71 18.49
CA ILE A 242 -0.46 5.32 18.16
C ILE A 242 -0.34 6.84 18.24
N TYR A 243 -0.66 7.51 17.13
CA TYR A 243 -0.75 8.96 17.00
C TYR A 243 -2.19 9.38 16.70
N ASP A 244 -2.54 10.59 17.15
CA ASP A 244 -3.76 11.28 16.73
C ASP A 244 -3.59 11.72 15.27
N GLY A 245 -4.57 11.42 14.42
CA GLY A 245 -4.48 11.70 12.99
C GLY A 245 -4.41 13.19 12.65
N ARG A 246 -5.11 14.05 13.41
CA ARG A 246 -5.07 15.51 13.19
C ARG A 246 -3.70 16.08 13.54
N LYS A 247 -3.14 15.68 14.69
CA LYS A 247 -1.78 16.09 15.06
C LYS A 247 -0.73 15.59 14.07
N TYR A 248 -0.89 14.35 13.58
CA TYR A 248 0.00 13.79 12.56
C TYR A 248 -0.06 14.60 11.25
N LEU A 249 -1.26 14.96 10.81
CA LEU A 249 -1.47 15.83 9.64
C LEU A 249 -0.82 17.21 9.80
N GLU A 250 -0.97 17.84 10.97
CA GLU A 250 -0.36 19.14 11.27
C GLU A 250 1.17 19.07 11.18
N ALA A 251 1.79 18.05 11.76
CA ALA A 251 3.24 17.86 11.66
C ALA A 251 3.70 17.61 10.21
N LEU A 252 2.91 16.84 9.43
CA LEU A 252 3.21 16.62 8.02
C LEU A 252 3.19 17.94 7.23
N LYS A 253 2.18 18.80 7.44
CA LYS A 253 2.10 20.11 6.78
C LYS A 253 3.29 21.01 7.11
N ILE A 254 3.71 21.05 8.37
CA ILE A 254 4.89 21.82 8.81
C ILE A 254 6.16 21.34 8.07
N LEU A 255 6.33 20.02 7.92
CA LEU A 255 7.47 19.46 7.17
C LEU A 255 7.39 19.80 5.68
N GLU A 256 6.21 19.70 5.07
CA GLU A 256 6.01 20.02 3.65
C GLU A 256 6.31 21.49 3.33
N GLU A 257 5.87 22.41 4.19
CA GLU A 257 6.17 23.85 4.09
C GLU A 257 7.69 24.10 4.19
N THR A 258 8.36 23.42 5.12
CA THR A 258 9.81 23.54 5.35
C THR A 258 10.64 22.96 4.20
N LEU A 259 10.12 21.95 3.49
CA LEU A 259 10.79 21.29 2.36
C LEU A 259 10.42 21.89 0.99
N GLY A 260 9.81 23.08 0.97
CA GLY A 260 9.50 23.81 -0.25
C GLY A 260 8.35 23.23 -1.05
N ASN A 261 7.31 22.70 -0.38
CA ASN A 261 6.13 22.09 -0.99
C ASN A 261 6.43 20.92 -1.94
N LYS A 262 7.60 20.27 -1.79
CA LYS A 262 7.88 19.01 -2.49
C LYS A 262 7.04 17.89 -1.87
N ILE A 263 5.88 17.71 -2.49
CA ILE A 263 4.91 16.60 -2.47
C ILE A 263 5.08 15.53 -1.36
N ALA A 264 3.95 15.30 -0.66
CA ALA A 264 3.62 14.30 0.37
C ALA A 264 4.23 12.87 0.29
N TYR A 265 4.77 12.43 -0.85
CA TYR A 265 5.35 11.09 -1.02
C TYR A 265 6.81 10.98 -0.59
N THR A 266 7.52 12.10 -0.49
CA THR A 266 8.94 12.09 -0.14
C THR A 266 9.17 12.14 1.36
N THR A 267 8.17 12.58 2.13
CA THR A 267 8.27 12.64 3.58
C THR A 267 8.21 11.24 4.17
N VAL A 268 9.32 10.85 4.79
CA VAL A 268 9.43 9.58 5.49
C VAL A 268 8.87 9.68 6.89
N THR A 269 8.28 8.60 7.39
CA THR A 269 7.66 8.54 8.73
C THR A 269 8.64 8.95 9.85
N ARG A 270 9.94 8.72 9.67
CA ARG A 270 10.99 9.13 10.61
C ARG A 270 10.92 10.64 10.94
N SER A 271 10.73 11.48 9.93
CA SER A 271 10.70 12.94 10.12
C SER A 271 9.50 13.38 10.96
N ILE A 272 8.38 12.65 10.91
CA ILE A 272 7.19 12.94 11.73
C ILE A 272 7.42 12.57 13.20
N VAL A 273 8.03 11.41 13.46
CA VAL A 273 8.25 10.96 14.84
C VAL A 273 9.31 11.78 15.59
N GLU A 274 10.16 12.50 14.86
CA GLU A 274 11.09 13.48 15.44
C GLU A 274 10.36 14.75 15.95
N LEU A 275 9.18 15.07 15.40
CA LEU A 275 8.36 16.22 15.80
C LEU A 275 7.25 15.88 16.79
N LEU A 276 6.75 14.64 16.77
CA LEU A 276 5.59 14.22 17.55
C LEU A 276 5.89 13.05 18.47
N LYS A 277 5.37 13.14 19.70
CA LYS A 277 5.31 12.00 20.63
C LYS A 277 4.03 11.19 20.41
N PRO A 278 4.09 9.85 20.47
CA PRO A 278 2.89 9.02 20.37
C PRO A 278 2.00 9.18 21.61
N GLN A 279 0.70 9.04 21.44
CA GLN A 279 -0.28 9.04 22.53
C GLN A 279 -0.25 7.73 23.31
N ASN A 280 -0.02 6.62 22.62
CA ASN A 280 0.04 5.29 23.21
C ASN A 280 0.77 4.31 22.28
N TYR A 281 0.79 3.03 22.63
CA TYR A 281 1.27 1.97 21.75
C TYR A 281 0.53 0.64 22.00
N MET A 282 0.47 -0.17 20.95
CA MET A 282 0.15 -1.60 21.01
C MET A 282 1.45 -2.40 20.98
N ARG A 283 1.49 -3.54 21.69
CA ARG A 283 2.59 -4.50 21.53
C ARG A 283 2.27 -5.44 20.38
N ILE A 284 3.29 -5.78 19.60
CA ILE A 284 3.19 -6.73 18.50
C ILE A 284 3.94 -7.97 18.91
N HIS A 285 3.22 -9.09 19.02
CA HIS A 285 3.81 -10.37 19.38
C HIS A 285 4.38 -11.08 18.13
N PRO A 286 5.53 -11.77 18.24
CA PRO A 286 6.04 -12.57 17.15
C PRO A 286 5.09 -13.75 16.89
N CYS A 287 4.47 -13.79 15.72
CA CYS A 287 3.58 -14.89 15.32
C CYS A 287 3.87 -15.29 13.87
N SER A 288 3.67 -16.56 13.54
CA SER A 288 3.83 -17.06 12.17
C SER A 288 2.75 -16.55 11.21
N LYS A 289 1.60 -16.11 11.73
CA LYS A 289 0.47 -15.59 10.95
C LYS A 289 -0.20 -14.41 11.66
N PRO A 290 -0.75 -13.42 10.91
CA PRO A 290 -1.57 -12.36 11.47
C PRO A 290 -2.81 -12.92 12.19
N SER A 291 -3.14 -12.37 13.35
CA SER A 291 -4.32 -12.73 14.14
C SER A 291 -4.72 -11.58 15.06
N ASP A 292 -5.95 -11.62 15.58
CA ASP A 292 -6.42 -10.73 16.63
C ASP A 292 -5.56 -10.79 17.91
N LYS A 293 -4.99 -11.96 18.22
CA LYS A 293 -4.08 -12.17 19.35
C LYS A 293 -2.67 -11.63 19.13
N ALA A 294 -2.30 -11.26 17.90
CA ALA A 294 -0.96 -10.77 17.60
C ALA A 294 -0.72 -9.34 18.08
N LEU A 295 -1.80 -8.60 18.39
CA LEU A 295 -1.75 -7.23 18.88
C LEU A 295 -2.31 -7.16 20.30
N GLU A 296 -1.48 -6.71 21.23
CA GLU A 296 -1.91 -6.47 22.61
C GLU A 296 -2.36 -5.03 22.79
N SER A 297 -3.41 -4.85 23.60
CA SER A 297 -3.99 -3.56 23.94
C SER A 297 -4.62 -2.80 22.76
N ILE A 298 -5.31 -3.51 21.86
CA ILE A 298 -5.99 -2.91 20.69
C ILE A 298 -7.02 -1.85 21.12
N GLU A 299 -7.64 -2.00 22.29
CA GLU A 299 -8.59 -1.03 22.83
C GLU A 299 -8.00 0.37 23.02
N LYS A 300 -6.66 0.51 23.09
CA LYS A 300 -5.99 1.81 23.11
C LYS A 300 -6.11 2.58 21.79
N LEU A 301 -6.36 1.88 20.68
CA LEU A 301 -6.61 2.50 19.38
C LEU A 301 -7.95 3.24 19.35
N LEU A 302 -8.90 2.78 20.17
CA LEU A 302 -10.27 3.30 20.24
C LEU A 302 -10.44 4.42 21.29
N LYS A 303 -9.37 4.76 22.03
CA LYS A 303 -9.33 5.85 23.01
C LYS A 303 -8.82 7.14 22.38
#